data_AF-A0A1Q6T4C1-F1
#
_entry.id   AF-A0A1Q6T4C1-F1
#
_cell.length_a   1.000
_cell.length_b   1.000
_cell.length_c   1.000
_cell.angle_alpha   90.00
_cell.angle_beta   90.00
_cell.angle_gamma   90.00
#
_symmetry.space_group_name_H-M   'P 1'
#
loop_
_entity.id
_entity.type
_entity.pdbx_description
1 polymer ?
#
loop_
_entity_poly.entity_id
_entity_poly.type
_entity_poly.pdbx_seq_one_letter_code
_entity_poly.pdbx_strand_id
1 'polypeptide(L)'
;MESTELKKWIWRIVRFVWNIFALFGVFVCGYFLYLVFDEEGYCLSSQQGVWDNEQKICRKDCIKWSQEQGCITEKMLEGDTE
;
A
#
# COMPACT_ATOMS: atom_id res chain seq x y z
N MET A 1 16.58 -12.30 -49.11
CA MET A 1 17.03 -11.12 -48.31
C MET A 1 15.90 -10.51 -47.49
N GLU A 2 14.63 -10.69 -47.88
CA GLU A 2 13.45 -10.11 -47.22
C GLU A 2 13.12 -10.75 -45.85
N SER A 3 13.28 -12.08 -45.72
CA SER A 3 12.98 -12.85 -44.49
C SER A 3 13.80 -12.41 -43.26
N THR A 4 15.06 -12.00 -43.45
CA THR A 4 15.97 -11.64 -42.35
C THR A 4 15.67 -10.26 -41.76
N GLU A 5 15.22 -9.31 -42.58
CA GLU A 5 14.84 -7.97 -42.13
C GLU A 5 13.48 -8.00 -41.41
N LEU A 6 12.53 -8.81 -41.90
CA LEU A 6 11.22 -8.98 -41.28
C LEU A 6 11.34 -9.58 -39.86
N LYS A 7 12.23 -10.58 -39.68
CA LYS A 7 12.50 -11.16 -38.36
C LYS A 7 13.12 -10.16 -37.37
N LYS A 8 14.05 -9.31 -37.82
CA LYS A 8 14.64 -8.25 -36.99
C LYS A 8 13.58 -7.26 -36.52
N TRP A 9 12.68 -6.85 -37.42
CA TRP A 9 11.58 -5.95 -37.10
C TRP A 9 10.59 -6.56 -36.12
N ILE A 10 10.14 -7.79 -36.37
CA ILE A 10 9.26 -8.53 -35.45
C ILE A 10 9.88 -8.62 -34.06
N TRP A 11 11.15 -9.00 -33.97
CA TRP A 11 11.82 -9.14 -32.69
C TRP A 11 11.97 -7.80 -31.95
N ARG A 12 12.17 -6.71 -32.68
CA ARG A 12 12.22 -5.35 -32.11
C ARG A 12 10.86 -4.95 -31.53
N ILE A 13 9.78 -5.26 -32.23
CA ILE A 13 8.39 -5.00 -31.78
C ILE A 13 8.08 -5.85 -30.54
N VAL A 14 8.39 -7.15 -30.57
CA VAL A 14 8.18 -8.05 -29.42
C VAL A 14 8.92 -7.54 -28.19
N ARG A 15 10.19 -7.13 -28.34
CA ARG A 15 10.98 -6.56 -27.23
C ARG A 15 10.39 -5.25 -26.73
N PHE A 16 9.85 -4.41 -27.61
CA PHE A 16 9.22 -3.15 -27.23
C PHE A 16 7.92 -3.39 -26.43
N VAL A 17 7.05 -4.26 -26.93
CA VAL A 17 5.82 -4.69 -26.23
C VAL A 17 6.16 -5.32 -24.88
N TRP A 18 7.17 -6.19 -24.82
CA TRP A 18 7.64 -6.79 -23.58
C TRP A 18 8.11 -5.74 -22.56
N ASN A 19 8.83 -4.70 -23.00
CA ASN A 19 9.24 -3.62 -22.11
C ASN A 19 8.05 -2.84 -21.54
N ILE A 20 7.02 -2.57 -22.36
CA ILE A 20 5.80 -1.91 -21.88
C ILE A 20 5.08 -2.77 -20.85
N PHE A 21 4.94 -4.08 -21.11
CA PHE A 21 4.35 -5.00 -20.14
C PHE A 21 5.16 -5.09 -18.84
N ALA A 22 6.49 -5.12 -18.93
CA ALA A 22 7.36 -5.13 -17.76
C ALA A 22 7.22 -3.83 -16.94
N LEU A 23 7.18 -2.66 -17.60
CA LEU A 23 6.93 -1.38 -16.94
C LEU A 23 5.58 -1.36 -16.21
N PHE A 24 4.52 -1.84 -16.87
CA PHE A 24 3.20 -1.92 -16.26
C PHE A 24 3.20 -2.90 -15.06
N GLY A 25 3.87 -4.04 -15.19
CA GLY A 25 4.04 -5.00 -14.11
C GLY A 25 4.76 -4.41 -12.89
N VAL A 26 5.84 -3.65 -13.10
CA VAL A 26 6.55 -2.95 -12.02
C VAL A 26 5.64 -1.92 -11.35
N PHE A 27 4.85 -1.18 -12.12
CA PHE A 27 3.93 -0.18 -11.58
C PHE A 27 2.83 -0.81 -10.72
N VAL A 28 2.21 -1.89 -11.20
CA VAL A 28 1.18 -2.64 -10.46
C VAL A 28 1.77 -3.28 -9.20
N CYS A 29 2.95 -3.88 -9.28
CA CYS A 29 3.62 -4.43 -8.10
C CYS A 29 3.96 -3.33 -7.09
N GLY A 30 4.50 -2.20 -7.54
CA GLY A 30 4.77 -1.05 -6.67
C GLY A 30 3.51 -0.52 -5.99
N TYR A 31 2.41 -0.40 -6.72
CA TYR A 31 1.12 0.02 -6.16
C TYR A 31 0.55 -1.01 -5.17
N PHE A 32 0.68 -2.30 -5.45
CA PHE A 32 0.24 -3.36 -4.54
C PHE A 32 1.08 -3.37 -3.25
N LEU A 33 2.40 -3.24 -3.36
CA LEU A 33 3.27 -3.11 -2.20
C LEU A 33 2.94 -1.83 -1.43
N TYR A 34 2.65 -0.71 -2.10
CA TYR A 34 2.19 0.50 -1.43
C TYR A 34 0.92 0.25 -0.62
N LEU A 35 -0.10 -0.41 -1.18
CA LEU A 35 -1.32 -0.75 -0.44
C LEU A 35 -1.10 -1.72 0.71
N VAL A 36 -0.20 -2.70 0.55
CA VAL A 36 0.09 -3.73 1.57
C VAL A 36 1.02 -3.23 2.67
N PHE A 37 1.89 -2.27 2.39
CA PHE A 37 2.79 -1.72 3.40
C PHE A 37 2.26 -0.43 4.03
N ASP A 38 1.32 0.26 3.38
CA ASP A 38 0.63 1.43 3.92
C ASP A 38 -0.70 1.03 4.60
N GLU A 39 -0.67 -0.06 5.38
CA GLU A 39 -1.81 -0.49 6.20
C GLU A 39 -2.20 0.62 7.21
N GLU A 40 -1.20 1.39 7.67
CA GLU A 40 -1.40 2.55 8.55
C GLU A 40 -2.21 3.65 7.84
N GLY A 41 -1.81 4.00 6.61
CA GLY A 41 -2.52 4.98 5.78
C GLY A 41 -3.90 4.50 5.35
N TYR A 42 -4.07 3.21 5.05
CA TYR A 42 -5.38 2.64 4.74
C TYR A 42 -6.33 2.68 5.94
N CYS A 43 -5.81 2.41 7.14
CA CYS A 43 -6.58 2.52 8.38
C CYS A 43 -7.09 3.95 8.62
N LEU A 44 -6.20 4.94 8.49
CA LEU A 44 -6.54 6.36 8.63
C LEU A 44 -7.47 6.88 7.52
N SER A 45 -7.21 6.49 6.27
CA SER A 45 -7.91 7.03 5.10
C SER A 45 -9.26 6.35 4.85
N SER A 46 -9.35 5.03 5.00
CA SER A 46 -10.54 4.27 4.58
C SER A 46 -11.43 3.82 5.73
N GLN A 47 -10.87 3.57 6.92
CA GLN A 47 -11.63 2.99 8.04
C GLN A 47 -11.95 3.97 9.16
N GLN A 48 -11.45 5.22 9.08
CA GLN A 48 -11.53 6.22 10.16
C GLN A 48 -11.07 5.64 11.51
N GLY A 49 -10.16 4.68 11.46
CA GLY A 49 -9.59 4.03 12.64
C GLY A 49 -8.22 4.60 12.95
N VAL A 50 -7.73 4.27 14.14
CA VAL A 50 -6.37 4.59 14.54
C VAL A 50 -5.52 3.33 14.39
N TRP A 51 -4.37 3.48 13.73
CA TRP A 51 -3.44 2.38 13.54
C TRP A 51 -2.69 2.07 14.84
N ASP A 52 -2.78 0.82 15.29
CA ASP A 52 -2.01 0.32 16.43
C ASP A 52 -0.68 -0.26 15.95
N ASN A 53 0.40 0.47 16.23
CA ASN A 53 1.75 0.09 15.81
C ASN A 53 2.29 -1.17 16.50
N GLU A 54 1.78 -1.52 17.69
CA GLU A 54 2.23 -2.72 18.40
C GLU A 54 1.55 -3.98 17.88
N GLN A 55 0.22 -3.94 17.74
CA GLN A 55 -0.57 -5.08 17.33
C GLN A 55 -0.74 -5.19 15.80
N LYS A 56 -0.32 -4.16 15.05
CA LYS A 56 -0.46 -4.06 13.58
C LYS A 56 -1.90 -4.26 13.12
N ILE A 57 -2.84 -3.65 13.84
CA ILE A 57 -4.28 -3.70 13.52
C ILE A 57 -4.87 -2.31 13.48
N CYS A 58 -5.88 -2.13 12.63
CA CYS A 58 -6.68 -0.92 12.61
C CYS A 58 -7.75 -0.97 13.71
N ARG A 59 -7.64 -0.12 14.72
CA ARG A 59 -8.55 -0.08 15.86
C ARG A 59 -9.54 1.07 15.70
N LYS A 60 -10.83 0.77 15.74
CA LYS A 60 -11.93 1.76 15.63
C LYS A 60 -12.46 2.23 16.99
N ASP A 61 -12.11 1.49 18.03
CA ASP A 61 -12.37 1.79 19.44
C ASP A 61 -11.42 2.85 20.01
N CYS A 62 -10.35 3.17 19.27
CA CYS A 62 -9.31 4.11 19.67
C CYS A 62 -9.56 5.49 19.06
N ILE A 63 -9.49 6.53 19.89
CA ILE A 63 -9.54 7.93 19.44
C ILE A 63 -8.16 8.39 18.98
N LYS A 64 -7.11 7.98 19.70
CA LYS A 64 -5.73 8.34 19.41
C LYS A 64 -4.78 7.25 19.90
N TRP A 65 -3.64 7.11 19.24
CA TRP A 65 -2.57 6.20 19.65
C TRP A 65 -1.37 7.01 20.14
N SER A 66 -0.80 6.61 21.27
CA SER A 66 0.37 7.20 21.92
C SER A 66 1.40 6.11 22.20
N GLN A 67 2.70 6.42 22.09
CA GLN A 67 3.75 5.44 22.39
C GLN A 67 3.82 5.05 23.87
N GLU A 68 3.39 5.92 24.78
CA GLU A 68 3.49 5.67 26.23
C GLU A 68 2.26 4.93 26.78
N GLN A 69 1.08 5.21 26.23
CA GLN A 69 -0.20 4.72 26.75
C GLN A 69 -0.89 3.74 25.80
N GLY A 70 -0.38 3.57 24.57
CA GLY A 70 -1.01 2.80 23.51
C GLY A 70 -2.27 3.47 22.99
N CYS A 71 -3.32 2.69 22.76
CA CYS A 71 -4.63 3.15 22.32
C CYS A 71 -5.38 3.88 23.44
N ILE A 72 -5.67 5.16 23.21
CA ILE A 72 -6.50 6.00 24.08
C ILE A 72 -7.96 5.88 23.63
N THR A 73 -8.81 5.42 24.55
CA THR A 73 -10.26 5.30 24.35
C THR A 73 -11.00 6.39 25.12
N GLU A 74 -12.24 6.68 24.74
CA GLU A 74 -13.07 7.70 25.40
C GLU A 74 -13.23 7.46 26.91
N LYS A 75 -13.34 6.19 27.31
CA LYS A 75 -13.50 5.78 28.71
C LYS A 75 -12.31 6.12 29.60
N MET A 76 -11.10 6.20 29.03
CA MET A 76 -9.91 6.61 29.78
C MET A 76 -9.89 8.11 30.03
N LEU A 77 -10.40 8.90 29.08
CA LEU A 77 -10.49 10.36 29.23
C LEU A 77 -11.58 10.76 30.23
N GLU A 78 -12.67 10.00 30.32
CA GLU A 78 -13.75 10.27 31.26
C GLU A 78 -13.36 9.95 32.71
N GLY A 79 -12.47 8.97 32.92
CA GLY A 79 -12.00 8.53 34.23
C GLY A 79 -10.96 9.43 34.91
N ASP A 80 -10.38 10.41 34.20
CA ASP A 80 -9.46 11.41 34.78
C ASP A 80 -10.21 12.64 35.34
N THR A 81 -11.55 12.62 35.33
CA THR A 81 -12.43 13.70 35.79
C THR A 81 -13.09 13.44 37.15
N GLU A 82 -12.44 12.71 38.05
CA GLU A 82 -12.88 12.52 39.44
C GLU A 82 -11.83 12.97 40.47
#